data_AF-A0A0G0W8S4-F1
#
_entry.id   AF-A0A0G0W8S4-F1
#
_cell.length_a   1.000
_cell.length_b   1.000
_cell.length_c   1.000
_cell.angle_alpha   90.00
_cell.angle_beta   90.00
_cell.angle_gamma   90.00
#
_symmetry.space_group_name_H-M   'P 1'
#
loop_
_entity.id
_entity.type
_entity.pdbx_description
1 polymer ?
#
loop_
_entity_poly.entity_id
_entity_poly.type
_entity_poly.pdbx_seq_one_letter_code
_entity_poly.pdbx_strand_id
1 'polypeptide(L)'
;MQIDYGKFPYSYPISTAKKKCKERYVGFRFLTKVPKIIFPNKDIYALSYAYFRWFDDIVDSIKLGKEDVGYIIKRQKDFLNELYLKGFPEEIATEELFLAHFVRFDQLEKRRLKTHIVELVKTLEFDFDRRGRVISAQELESYINSNVSSYIAISLSIFDLPRRFKESFYQISYAAFVIDYIYDLRSDIRLGFINIPEEEIEEFKLNPASLDSEEAKNWIKCKINSIEKNFYKPLPKGLPILPYIMIRLMILKRKFKLKQIKGHVLT
;
A
#
# COMPACT_ATOMS: atom_id res chain seq x y z
N MET A 1 -24.64 -19.03 14.68
CA MET A 1 -24.10 -19.59 13.43
C MET A 1 -22.62 -19.92 13.65
N GLN A 2 -22.34 -21.13 14.14
CA GLN A 2 -20.97 -21.62 14.33
C GLN A 2 -20.45 -22.08 12.97
N ILE A 3 -19.29 -21.55 12.56
CA ILE A 3 -18.66 -21.79 11.27
C ILE A 3 -17.71 -22.99 11.44
N ASP A 4 -17.78 -23.96 10.53
CA ASP A 4 -16.98 -25.19 10.56
C ASP A 4 -15.47 -24.91 10.30
N TYR A 5 -14.62 -25.42 11.19
CA TYR A 5 -13.20 -25.08 11.38
C TYR A 5 -12.22 -26.01 10.63
N GLY A 6 -12.71 -26.93 9.79
CA GLY A 6 -12.02 -28.19 9.50
C GLY A 6 -10.81 -28.23 8.57
N LYS A 7 -10.39 -27.17 7.86
CA LYS A 7 -9.20 -27.27 6.98
C LYS A 7 -8.04 -26.32 7.31
N PHE A 8 -8.31 -25.13 7.86
CA PHE A 8 -7.28 -24.23 8.40
C PHE A 8 -7.90 -23.40 9.54
N PRO A 9 -7.48 -23.57 10.80
CA PRO A 9 -8.10 -22.84 11.90
C PRO A 9 -7.82 -21.35 11.75
N TYR A 10 -8.90 -20.55 11.66
CA TYR A 10 -8.89 -19.09 11.46
C TYR A 10 -7.97 -18.32 12.44
N SER A 11 -7.71 -18.89 13.62
CA SER A 11 -6.90 -18.28 14.67
C SER A 11 -5.40 -18.17 14.33
N TYR A 12 -4.83 -19.18 13.68
CA TYR A 12 -3.39 -19.22 13.35
C TYR A 12 -2.97 -18.08 12.40
N PRO A 13 -3.53 -17.95 11.18
CA PRO A 13 -3.10 -16.93 10.23
C PRO A 13 -3.32 -15.51 10.76
N ILE A 14 -4.38 -15.27 11.54
CA ILE A 14 -4.63 -13.96 12.15
C ILE A 14 -3.56 -13.59 13.17
N SER A 15 -3.15 -14.54 14.02
CA SER A 15 -2.13 -14.28 15.04
C SER A 15 -0.79 -13.93 14.39
N THR A 16 -0.40 -14.69 13.35
CA THR A 16 0.81 -14.46 12.55
C THR A 16 0.74 -13.11 11.82
N ALA A 17 -0.37 -12.83 11.12
CA ALA A 17 -0.58 -11.56 10.44
C ALA A 17 -0.44 -10.37 11.40
N LYS A 18 -1.13 -10.40 12.55
CA LYS A 18 -1.03 -9.34 13.57
C LYS A 18 0.38 -9.15 14.09
N LYS A 19 1.14 -10.24 14.29
CA LYS A 19 2.55 -10.16 14.71
C LYS A 19 3.36 -9.41 13.65
N LYS A 20 3.29 -9.84 12.38
CA LYS A 20 3.98 -9.18 11.26
C LYS A 20 3.60 -7.70 11.14
N CYS A 21 2.32 -7.35 11.28
CA CYS A 21 1.88 -5.95 11.22
C CYS A 21 2.47 -5.08 12.35
N LYS A 22 2.56 -5.61 13.58
CA LYS A 22 3.09 -4.86 14.76
C LYS A 22 4.59 -4.58 14.68
N GLU A 23 5.33 -5.44 13.99
CA GLU A 23 6.77 -5.28 13.75
C GLU A 23 7.03 -4.16 12.74
N ARG A 24 6.16 -4.00 11.74
CA ARG A 24 6.32 -3.02 10.64
C ARG A 24 5.70 -1.65 10.89
N TYR A 25 4.54 -1.58 11.57
CA TYR A 25 3.81 -0.32 11.73
C TYR A 25 3.32 -0.13 13.16
N VAL A 26 3.82 0.93 13.81
CA VAL A 26 3.43 1.29 15.19
C VAL A 26 1.92 1.51 15.30
N GLY A 27 1.27 2.07 14.27
CA GLY A 27 -0.19 2.24 14.27
C GLY A 27 -0.97 0.91 14.33
N PHE A 28 -0.41 -0.20 13.83
CA PHE A 28 -1.01 -1.52 13.97
C PHE A 28 -0.98 -2.02 15.43
N ARG A 29 -0.01 -1.57 16.24
CA ARG A 29 0.00 -1.86 17.69
C ARG A 29 -1.23 -1.27 18.37
N PHE A 30 -1.64 -0.06 17.98
CA PHE A 30 -2.90 0.53 18.43
C PHE A 30 -4.10 -0.27 17.92
N LEU A 31 -4.19 -0.55 16.61
CA LEU A 31 -5.33 -1.26 16.02
C LEU A 31 -5.57 -2.64 16.62
N THR A 32 -4.50 -3.37 16.95
CA THR A 32 -4.64 -4.71 17.54
C THR A 32 -5.30 -4.67 18.92
N LYS A 33 -5.16 -3.56 19.65
CA LYS A 33 -5.78 -3.32 20.97
C LYS A 33 -7.22 -2.81 20.89
N VAL A 34 -7.66 -2.34 19.72
CA VAL A 34 -9.05 -1.92 19.53
C VAL A 34 -9.99 -3.12 19.71
N PRO A 35 -11.01 -3.03 20.58
CA PRO A 35 -12.02 -4.08 20.74
C PRO A 35 -12.76 -4.37 19.43
N LYS A 36 -13.12 -5.64 19.19
CA LYS A 36 -13.89 -6.04 17.98
C LYS A 36 -15.25 -5.35 17.88
N ILE A 37 -15.85 -4.96 19.00
CA ILE A 37 -17.10 -4.19 18.99
C ILE A 37 -16.93 -2.80 18.36
N ILE A 38 -15.73 -2.21 18.43
CA ILE A 38 -15.40 -0.91 17.82
C ILE A 38 -14.87 -1.10 16.39
N PHE A 39 -14.11 -2.17 16.15
CA PHE A 39 -13.60 -2.51 14.82
C PHE A 39 -13.82 -3.99 14.49
N PRO A 40 -15.01 -4.37 13.98
CA PRO A 40 -15.38 -5.76 13.74
C PRO A 40 -14.40 -6.48 12.81
N ASN A 41 -13.99 -5.81 11.73
CA ASN A 41 -13.16 -6.37 10.67
C ASN A 41 -11.66 -6.16 10.88
N LYS A 42 -11.20 -5.87 12.11
CA LYS A 42 -9.77 -5.62 12.40
C LYS A 42 -8.84 -6.78 12.04
N ASP A 43 -9.37 -8.00 12.10
CA ASP A 43 -8.61 -9.20 11.74
C ASP A 43 -8.43 -9.29 10.23
N ILE A 44 -9.48 -8.95 9.45
CA ILE A 44 -9.41 -8.86 7.99
C ILE A 44 -8.44 -7.76 7.57
N TYR A 45 -8.47 -6.62 8.25
CA TYR A 45 -7.49 -5.54 8.01
C TYR A 45 -6.05 -5.99 8.24
N ALA A 46 -5.81 -6.80 9.27
CA ALA A 46 -4.49 -7.36 9.54
C ALA A 46 -4.07 -8.37 8.46
N LEU A 47 -4.97 -9.24 8.02
CA LEU A 47 -4.71 -10.23 6.96
C LEU A 47 -4.39 -9.55 5.63
N SER A 48 -5.19 -8.56 5.21
CA SER A 48 -4.96 -7.86 3.94
C SER A 48 -3.62 -7.12 3.95
N TYR A 49 -3.32 -6.38 5.02
CA TYR A 49 -2.05 -5.67 5.15
C TYR A 49 -0.86 -6.63 5.20
N ALA A 50 -0.96 -7.72 5.98
CA ALA A 50 0.13 -8.68 6.12
C ALA A 50 0.45 -9.38 4.79
N TYR A 51 -0.57 -9.72 4.00
CA TYR A 51 -0.38 -10.30 2.67
C TYR A 51 0.35 -9.34 1.74
N PHE A 52 -0.18 -8.13 1.54
CA PHE A 52 0.43 -7.19 0.60
C PHE A 52 1.82 -6.76 1.04
N ARG A 53 2.08 -6.59 2.34
CA ARG A 53 3.43 -6.28 2.82
C ARG A 53 4.41 -7.42 2.62
N TRP A 54 3.99 -8.67 2.81
CA TRP A 54 4.85 -9.83 2.53
C TRP A 54 5.17 -9.95 1.05
N PHE A 55 4.18 -9.72 0.18
CA PHE A 55 4.39 -9.80 -1.25
C PHE A 55 5.29 -8.67 -1.76
N ASP A 56 5.11 -7.46 -1.24
CA ASP A 56 6.01 -6.31 -1.42
C ASP A 56 7.45 -6.63 -0.94
N ASP A 57 7.61 -7.26 0.23
CA ASP A 57 8.92 -7.72 0.72
C ASP A 57 9.60 -8.74 -0.23
N ILE A 58 8.83 -9.56 -0.95
CA ILE A 58 9.36 -10.49 -1.96
C ILE A 58 9.83 -9.73 -3.19
N VAL A 59 9.00 -8.82 -3.71
CA VAL A 59 9.31 -8.00 -4.90
C VAL A 59 10.55 -7.13 -4.66
N ASP A 60 10.66 -6.55 -3.47
CA ASP A 60 11.79 -5.69 -3.07
C ASP A 60 13.06 -6.48 -2.73
N SER A 61 12.97 -7.80 -2.58
CA SER A 61 14.07 -8.63 -2.11
C SER A 61 15.29 -8.51 -3.03
N ILE A 62 16.45 -8.23 -2.42
CA ILE A 62 17.76 -8.34 -3.08
C ILE A 62 18.37 -9.73 -2.93
N LYS A 63 17.75 -10.59 -2.12
CA LYS A 63 18.25 -11.95 -1.83
C LYS A 63 17.71 -13.00 -2.81
N LEU A 64 16.55 -12.73 -3.39
CA LEU A 64 15.91 -13.62 -4.37
C LEU A 64 16.37 -13.22 -5.77
N GLY A 65 16.57 -14.22 -6.64
CA GLY A 65 16.85 -13.97 -8.04
C GLY A 65 15.61 -13.43 -8.76
N LYS A 66 15.81 -12.76 -9.92
CA LYS A 66 14.72 -12.25 -10.75
C LYS A 66 13.74 -13.36 -11.16
N GLU A 67 14.27 -14.54 -11.46
CA GLU A 67 13.46 -15.72 -11.84
C GLU A 67 12.59 -16.21 -10.68
N ASP A 68 13.13 -16.29 -9.46
CA ASP A 68 12.37 -16.70 -8.27
C ASP A 68 11.22 -15.73 -7.97
N VAL A 69 11.50 -14.43 -8.02
CA VAL A 69 10.48 -13.40 -7.81
C VAL A 69 9.40 -13.47 -8.88
N GLY A 70 9.79 -13.62 -10.16
CA GLY A 70 8.85 -13.79 -11.26
C GLY A 70 7.97 -15.04 -11.12
N TYR A 71 8.54 -16.16 -10.69
CA TYR A 71 7.79 -17.38 -10.38
C TYR A 71 6.77 -17.15 -9.26
N ILE A 72 7.18 -16.49 -8.17
CA ILE A 72 6.28 -16.20 -7.05
C ILE A 72 5.16 -15.26 -7.47
N ILE A 73 5.43 -14.19 -8.25
CA ILE A 73 4.40 -13.28 -8.76
C ILE A 73 3.37 -14.03 -9.59
N LYS A 74 3.84 -14.87 -10.52
CA LYS A 74 2.97 -15.70 -11.34
C LYS A 74 2.09 -16.60 -10.47
N ARG A 75 2.70 -17.29 -9.49
CA ARG A 75 1.98 -18.12 -8.53
C ARG A 75 0.92 -17.33 -7.77
N GLN A 76 1.22 -16.13 -7.28
CA GLN A 76 0.25 -15.31 -6.55
C GLN A 76 -0.92 -14.86 -7.44
N LYS A 77 -0.68 -14.56 -8.72
CA LYS A 77 -1.74 -14.25 -9.69
C LYS A 77 -2.65 -15.45 -9.95
N ASP A 78 -2.06 -16.61 -10.21
CA ASP A 78 -2.79 -17.86 -10.44
C ASP A 78 -3.60 -18.26 -9.18
N PHE A 79 -2.98 -18.15 -8.01
CA PHE A 79 -3.61 -18.41 -6.72
C PHE A 79 -4.80 -17.47 -6.45
N LEU A 80 -4.65 -16.17 -6.69
CA LEU A 80 -5.74 -15.20 -6.56
C LEU A 80 -6.93 -15.54 -7.48
N ASN A 81 -6.63 -15.92 -8.73
CA ASN A 81 -7.67 -16.33 -9.69
C ASN A 81 -8.39 -17.59 -9.21
N GLU A 82 -7.64 -18.58 -8.72
CA GLU A 82 -8.21 -19.82 -8.19
C GLU A 82 -9.09 -19.56 -6.97
N LEU A 83 -8.67 -18.69 -6.04
CA LEU A 83 -9.47 -18.32 -4.87
C LEU A 83 -10.86 -17.77 -5.23
N TYR A 84 -10.94 -16.96 -6.29
CA TYR A 84 -12.22 -16.41 -6.75
C TYR A 84 -13.06 -17.38 -7.59
N LEU A 85 -12.45 -18.40 -8.21
CA LEU A 85 -13.14 -19.36 -9.08
C LEU A 85 -13.57 -20.64 -8.34
N LYS A 86 -12.64 -21.24 -7.58
CA LYS A 86 -12.79 -22.56 -6.97
C LYS A 86 -12.84 -22.52 -5.44
N GLY A 87 -12.51 -21.38 -4.81
CA GLY A 87 -12.39 -21.28 -3.37
C GLY A 87 -11.01 -21.70 -2.87
N PHE A 88 -10.92 -22.46 -1.76
CA PHE A 88 -9.63 -22.78 -1.13
C PHE A 88 -8.86 -23.85 -1.92
N PRO A 89 -7.63 -23.57 -2.40
CA PRO A 89 -6.78 -24.57 -3.05
C PRO A 89 -6.30 -25.64 -2.05
N GLU A 90 -5.82 -26.77 -2.57
CA GLU A 90 -5.34 -27.89 -1.75
C GLU A 90 -3.99 -27.58 -1.08
N GLU A 91 -3.08 -26.93 -1.81
CA GLU A 91 -1.76 -26.53 -1.32
C GLU A 91 -1.71 -25.01 -1.10
N ILE A 92 -1.51 -24.59 0.16
CA ILE A 92 -1.48 -23.17 0.53
C ILE A 92 -0.27 -22.90 1.42
N ALA A 93 0.57 -21.95 1.02
CA ALA A 93 1.67 -21.45 1.85
C ALA A 93 1.15 -20.62 3.03
N THR A 94 1.98 -20.41 4.06
CA THR A 94 1.54 -19.71 5.29
C THR A 94 1.03 -18.30 5.00
N GLU A 95 1.72 -17.53 4.16
CA GLU A 95 1.31 -16.17 3.80
C GLU A 95 0.15 -16.13 2.80
N GLU A 96 0.00 -17.16 1.97
CA GLU A 96 -1.14 -17.33 1.06
C GLU A 96 -2.46 -17.51 1.83
N LEU A 97 -2.42 -18.06 3.06
CA LEU A 97 -3.58 -18.11 3.95
C LEU A 97 -4.13 -16.73 4.28
N PHE A 98 -3.29 -15.69 4.29
CA PHE A 98 -3.75 -14.32 4.56
C PHE A 98 -4.67 -13.83 3.44
N LEU A 99 -4.26 -14.04 2.18
CA LEU A 99 -5.07 -13.71 1.01
C LEU A 99 -6.32 -14.58 0.92
N ALA A 100 -6.20 -15.89 1.19
CA ALA A 100 -7.35 -16.81 1.14
C ALA A 100 -8.48 -16.38 2.09
N HIS A 101 -8.14 -16.03 3.33
CA HIS A 101 -9.13 -15.52 4.28
C HIS A 101 -9.66 -14.14 3.90
N PHE A 102 -8.85 -13.27 3.30
CA PHE A 102 -9.30 -11.97 2.83
C PHE A 102 -10.27 -12.08 1.64
N VAL A 103 -10.00 -12.95 0.65
CA VAL A 103 -10.89 -13.24 -0.48
C VAL A 103 -12.18 -13.89 0.00
N ARG A 104 -12.11 -14.82 0.97
CA ARG A 104 -13.31 -15.40 1.58
C ARG A 104 -14.20 -14.33 2.23
N PHE A 105 -13.60 -13.35 2.91
CA PHE A 105 -14.35 -12.20 3.44
C PHE A 105 -15.03 -11.40 2.32
N ASP A 106 -14.34 -11.13 1.21
CA ASP A 106 -14.95 -10.44 0.06
C ASP A 106 -16.18 -11.20 -0.48
N GLN A 107 -16.05 -12.53 -0.66
CA GLN A 107 -17.10 -13.38 -1.20
C GLN A 107 -18.30 -13.51 -0.25
N LEU A 108 -18.07 -13.81 1.04
CA LEU A 108 -19.14 -14.03 2.02
C LEU A 108 -19.90 -12.74 2.33
N GLU A 109 -19.19 -11.62 2.49
CA GLU A 109 -19.78 -10.32 2.80
C GLU A 109 -20.18 -9.53 1.55
N LYS A 110 -19.99 -10.11 0.36
CA LYS A 110 -20.34 -9.54 -0.96
C LYS A 110 -19.77 -8.13 -1.16
N ARG A 111 -18.51 -7.91 -0.75
CA ARG A 111 -17.87 -6.57 -0.76
C ARG A 111 -17.49 -6.07 -2.15
N ARG A 112 -17.34 -6.98 -3.12
CA ARG A 112 -16.94 -6.70 -4.52
C ARG A 112 -15.54 -6.09 -4.61
N LEU A 113 -14.59 -6.63 -3.85
CA LEU A 113 -13.20 -6.17 -3.77
C LEU A 113 -12.27 -6.84 -4.78
N LYS A 114 -12.69 -7.91 -5.46
CA LYS A 114 -11.89 -8.63 -6.48
C LYS A 114 -11.05 -7.70 -7.36
N THR A 115 -11.67 -6.72 -8.03
CA THR A 115 -10.95 -5.79 -8.92
C THR A 115 -9.84 -5.05 -8.19
N HIS A 116 -10.10 -4.52 -7.00
CA HIS A 116 -9.09 -3.77 -6.23
C HIS A 116 -7.96 -4.66 -5.70
N ILE A 117 -8.26 -5.92 -5.35
CA ILE A 117 -7.23 -6.88 -4.92
C ILE A 117 -6.35 -7.26 -6.11
N VAL A 118 -6.94 -7.50 -7.27
CA VAL A 118 -6.21 -7.75 -8.52
C VAL A 118 -5.34 -6.56 -8.89
N GLU A 119 -5.86 -5.33 -8.81
CA GLU A 119 -5.07 -4.13 -9.11
C GLU A 119 -3.88 -3.96 -8.15
N LEU A 120 -4.02 -4.24 -6.85
CA LEU A 120 -2.87 -4.22 -5.94
C LEU A 120 -1.82 -5.29 -6.25
N VAL A 121 -2.24 -6.48 -6.71
CA VAL A 121 -1.28 -7.50 -7.19
C VAL A 121 -0.57 -7.02 -8.46
N LYS A 122 -1.28 -6.37 -9.38
CA LYS A 122 -0.67 -5.79 -10.60
C LYS A 122 0.30 -4.67 -10.28
N THR A 123 0.05 -3.84 -9.26
CA THR A 123 1.01 -2.80 -8.87
C THR A 123 2.32 -3.41 -8.36
N LEU A 124 2.27 -4.54 -7.66
CA LEU A 124 3.47 -5.27 -7.22
C LEU A 124 4.21 -5.94 -8.38
N GLU A 125 3.48 -6.49 -9.36
CA GLU A 125 4.05 -6.98 -10.62
C GLU A 125 4.74 -5.85 -11.40
N PHE A 126 4.10 -4.68 -11.49
CA PHE A 126 4.69 -3.51 -12.12
C PHE A 126 5.97 -3.04 -11.42
N ASP A 127 6.02 -3.08 -10.09
CA ASP A 127 7.26 -2.80 -9.33
C ASP A 127 8.38 -3.77 -9.70
N PHE A 128 8.10 -5.06 -9.82
CA PHE A 128 9.07 -6.04 -10.32
C PHE A 128 9.56 -5.72 -11.73
N ASP A 129 8.64 -5.44 -12.66
CA ASP A 129 8.97 -5.20 -14.06
C ASP A 129 9.76 -3.90 -14.28
N ARG A 130 9.51 -2.87 -13.47
CA ARG A 130 10.16 -1.56 -13.62
C ARG A 130 11.49 -1.42 -12.90
N ARG A 131 11.94 -2.44 -12.20
CA ARG A 131 13.20 -2.37 -11.46
C ARG A 131 14.37 -2.12 -12.42
N GLY A 132 15.08 -1.02 -12.20
CA GLY A 132 16.25 -0.60 -12.98
C GLY A 132 15.94 0.22 -14.23
N ARG A 133 14.66 0.55 -14.50
CA ARG A 133 14.29 1.42 -15.63
C ARG A 133 13.68 2.74 -15.15
N VAL A 134 13.87 3.78 -15.96
CA VAL A 134 13.08 5.01 -15.88
C VAL A 134 11.70 4.71 -16.46
N ILE A 135 10.65 5.30 -15.88
CA ILE A 135 9.26 5.15 -16.34
C ILE A 135 8.71 6.50 -16.79
N SER A 136 7.68 6.50 -17.64
CA SER A 136 7.03 7.75 -18.04
C SER A 136 6.16 8.34 -16.93
N ALA A 137 5.81 9.62 -17.06
CA ALA A 137 4.92 10.31 -16.14
C ALA A 137 3.53 9.66 -16.13
N GLN A 138 3.07 9.20 -17.30
CA GLN A 138 1.81 8.46 -17.43
C GLN A 138 1.85 7.11 -16.71
N GLU A 139 2.95 6.36 -16.83
CA GLU A 139 3.14 5.10 -16.11
C GLU A 139 3.13 5.32 -14.59
N LEU A 140 3.89 6.32 -14.11
CA LEU A 140 3.95 6.64 -12.68
C LEU A 140 2.57 7.08 -12.14
N GLU A 141 1.86 7.94 -12.86
CA GLU A 141 0.52 8.37 -12.48
C GLU A 141 -0.46 7.19 -12.43
N SER A 142 -0.47 6.33 -13.45
CA SER A 142 -1.31 5.13 -13.49
C SER A 142 -1.04 4.19 -12.32
N TYR A 143 0.25 3.98 -12.01
CA TYR A 143 0.69 3.18 -10.87
C TYR A 143 0.20 3.75 -9.54
N ILE A 144 0.43 5.04 -9.28
CA ILE A 144 -0.01 5.71 -8.04
C ILE A 144 -1.54 5.65 -7.93
N ASN A 145 -2.25 5.97 -9.00
CA ASN A 145 -3.70 6.01 -9.02
C ASN A 145 -4.30 4.63 -8.73
N SER A 146 -3.75 3.57 -9.32
CA SER A 146 -4.18 2.19 -9.12
C SER A 146 -3.92 1.70 -7.69
N ASN A 147 -2.73 1.99 -7.15
CA ASN A 147 -2.34 1.64 -5.80
C ASN A 147 -3.24 2.33 -4.77
N VAL A 148 -3.29 3.67 -4.82
CA VAL A 148 -4.04 4.51 -3.88
C VAL A 148 -5.54 4.21 -3.92
N SER A 149 -6.13 4.15 -5.13
CA SER A 149 -7.57 3.89 -5.27
C SER A 149 -7.97 2.52 -4.73
N SER A 150 -7.16 1.50 -4.98
CA SER A 150 -7.45 0.13 -4.55
C SER A 150 -7.31 -0.03 -3.05
N TYR A 151 -6.25 0.56 -2.46
CA TYR A 151 -6.07 0.57 -1.01
C TYR A 151 -7.22 1.30 -0.29
N ILE A 152 -7.70 2.41 -0.84
CA ILE A 152 -8.85 3.14 -0.29
C ILE A 152 -10.13 2.34 -0.42
N ALA A 153 -10.41 1.73 -1.56
CA ALA A 153 -11.62 0.93 -1.74
C ALA A 153 -11.68 -0.24 -0.76
N ILE A 154 -10.56 -0.95 -0.59
CA ILE A 154 -10.41 -2.01 0.40
C ILE A 154 -10.59 -1.47 1.83
N SER A 155 -9.92 -0.36 2.16
CA SER A 155 -10.03 0.24 3.50
C SER A 155 -11.45 0.67 3.81
N LEU A 156 -12.12 1.40 2.91
CA LEU A 156 -13.51 1.81 3.09
C LEU A 156 -14.43 0.61 3.31
N SER A 157 -14.24 -0.47 2.55
CA SER A 157 -15.03 -1.69 2.72
C SER A 157 -14.78 -2.37 4.06
N ILE A 158 -13.53 -2.47 4.50
CA ILE A 158 -13.18 -3.11 5.77
C ILE A 158 -13.67 -2.29 6.97
N PHE A 159 -13.64 -0.96 6.88
CA PHE A 159 -14.15 -0.05 7.92
C PHE A 159 -15.65 0.21 7.85
N ASP A 160 -16.38 -0.43 6.92
CA ASP A 160 -17.80 -0.20 6.69
C ASP A 160 -18.14 1.29 6.46
N LEU A 161 -17.27 1.97 5.72
CA LEU A 161 -17.38 3.41 5.46
C LEU A 161 -18.12 3.71 4.14
N PRO A 162 -19.00 4.72 4.13
CA PRO A 162 -19.67 5.16 2.91
C PRO A 162 -18.69 5.62 1.82
N ARG A 163 -19.03 5.33 0.56
CA ARG A 163 -18.26 5.71 -0.63
C ARG A 163 -18.02 7.23 -0.75
N ARG A 164 -18.85 8.06 -0.14
CA ARG A 164 -18.68 9.53 -0.12
C ARG A 164 -17.32 9.98 0.42
N PHE A 165 -16.66 9.15 1.23
CA PHE A 165 -15.32 9.45 1.77
C PHE A 165 -14.18 9.12 0.80
N LYS A 166 -14.46 8.44 -0.32
CA LYS A 166 -13.45 7.97 -1.28
C LYS A 166 -12.56 9.11 -1.78
N GLU A 167 -13.17 10.20 -2.25
CA GLU A 167 -12.42 11.31 -2.84
C GLU A 167 -11.52 12.02 -1.82
N SER A 168 -12.03 12.29 -0.62
CA SER A 168 -11.22 12.91 0.43
C SER A 168 -10.06 12.02 0.86
N PHE A 169 -10.29 10.70 0.94
CA PHE A 169 -9.22 9.75 1.27
C PHE A 169 -8.21 9.64 0.13
N TYR A 170 -8.67 9.72 -1.11
CA TYR A 170 -7.82 9.68 -2.30
C TYR A 170 -6.83 10.82 -2.29
N GLN A 171 -7.30 12.06 -2.15
CA GLN A 171 -6.45 13.23 -2.18
C GLN A 171 -5.39 13.23 -1.07
N ILE A 172 -5.78 12.84 0.16
CA ILE A 172 -4.85 12.77 1.29
C ILE A 172 -3.85 11.63 1.12
N SER A 173 -4.31 10.46 0.66
CA SER A 173 -3.45 9.27 0.49
C SER A 173 -2.49 9.44 -0.69
N TYR A 174 -2.94 10.06 -1.78
CA TYR A 174 -2.10 10.43 -2.92
C TYR A 174 -0.97 11.37 -2.47
N ALA A 175 -1.31 12.44 -1.75
CA ALA A 175 -0.29 13.35 -1.23
C ALA A 175 0.66 12.64 -0.24
N ALA A 176 0.14 11.77 0.62
CA ALA A 176 0.96 10.98 1.53
C ALA A 176 1.90 10.01 0.78
N PHE A 177 1.43 9.41 -0.31
CA PHE A 177 2.22 8.55 -1.20
C PHE A 177 3.38 9.33 -1.81
N VAL A 178 3.10 10.52 -2.37
CA VAL A 178 4.14 11.36 -2.97
C VAL A 178 5.18 11.81 -1.93
N ILE A 179 4.75 12.14 -0.69
CA ILE A 179 5.69 12.45 0.41
C ILE A 179 6.58 11.26 0.73
N ASP A 180 6.01 10.06 0.83
CA ASP A 180 6.78 8.85 1.13
C ASP A 180 7.80 8.57 0.01
N TYR A 181 7.37 8.64 -1.25
CA TYR A 181 8.23 8.52 -2.43
C TYR A 181 9.40 9.51 -2.42
N ILE A 182 9.16 10.82 -2.21
CA ILE A 182 10.24 11.82 -2.19
C ILE A 182 11.18 11.56 -1.01
N TYR A 183 10.63 11.21 0.14
CA TYR A 183 11.41 10.93 1.34
C TYR A 183 12.33 9.72 1.15
N ASP A 184 11.83 8.66 0.51
CA ASP A 184 12.51 7.39 0.34
C ASP A 184 13.34 7.32 -0.97
N LEU A 185 13.28 8.37 -1.82
CA LEU A 185 13.90 8.44 -3.16
C LEU A 185 15.34 7.93 -3.26
N ARG A 186 16.24 8.30 -2.34
CA ARG A 186 17.63 7.80 -2.33
C ARG A 186 17.73 6.29 -2.09
N SER A 187 16.88 5.77 -1.22
CA SER A 187 16.82 4.34 -0.92
C SER A 187 16.20 3.59 -2.08
N ASP A 188 15.14 4.13 -2.67
CA ASP A 188 14.45 3.58 -3.84
C ASP A 188 15.40 3.44 -5.03
N ILE A 189 16.17 4.49 -5.37
CA ILE A 189 17.14 4.45 -6.46
C ILE A 189 18.20 3.36 -6.24
N ARG A 190 18.69 3.19 -5.00
CA ARG A 190 19.64 2.11 -4.66
C ARG A 190 19.06 0.71 -4.84
N LEU A 191 17.74 0.57 -4.72
CA LEU A 191 17.02 -0.67 -4.97
C LEU A 191 16.63 -0.84 -6.45
N GLY A 192 16.88 0.18 -7.29
CA GLY A 192 16.53 0.20 -8.71
C GLY A 192 15.16 0.82 -9.01
N PHE A 193 14.48 1.41 -8.02
CA PHE A 193 13.20 2.09 -8.23
C PHE A 193 13.45 3.57 -8.53
N ILE A 194 13.41 3.92 -9.81
CA ILE A 194 13.54 5.31 -10.25
C ILE A 194 12.14 5.90 -10.33
N ASN A 195 11.72 6.52 -9.24
CA ASN A 195 10.41 7.16 -9.16
C ASN A 195 10.41 8.59 -9.74
N ILE A 196 11.42 8.99 -10.53
CA ILE A 196 11.44 10.28 -11.25
C ILE A 196 11.08 9.98 -12.71
N PRO A 197 9.96 10.52 -13.24
CA PRO A 197 9.57 10.31 -14.62
C PRO A 197 10.62 10.78 -15.63
N GLU A 198 10.67 10.12 -16.79
CA GLU A 198 11.55 10.50 -17.91
C GLU A 198 11.37 11.96 -18.31
N GLU A 199 10.12 12.40 -18.46
CA GLU A 199 9.77 13.77 -18.86
C GLU A 199 10.28 14.80 -17.85
N GLU A 200 10.27 14.46 -16.56
CA GLU A 200 10.77 15.34 -15.50
C GLU A 200 12.28 15.33 -15.38
N ILE A 201 12.93 14.20 -15.72
CA ILE A 201 14.38 14.14 -15.86
C ILE A 201 14.84 15.09 -16.96
N GLU A 202 14.16 15.11 -18.10
CA GLU A 202 14.47 16.01 -19.21
C GLU A 202 14.17 17.48 -18.87
N GLU A 203 12.95 17.77 -18.38
CA GLU A 203 12.48 19.13 -18.08
C GLU A 203 13.39 19.82 -17.05
N PHE A 204 13.73 19.12 -15.97
CA PHE A 204 14.53 19.66 -14.88
C PHE A 204 16.03 19.37 -15.03
N LYS A 205 16.45 18.67 -16.09
CA LYS A 205 17.85 18.23 -16.32
C LYS A 205 18.41 17.45 -15.15
N LEU A 206 17.61 16.55 -14.58
CA LEU A 206 17.95 15.80 -13.39
C LEU A 206 18.99 14.73 -13.70
N ASN A 207 19.91 14.53 -12.78
CA ASN A 207 20.70 13.30 -12.71
C ASN A 207 20.19 12.48 -11.52
N PRO A 208 19.50 11.34 -11.74
CA PRO A 208 19.03 10.46 -10.66
C PRO A 208 20.14 9.98 -9.71
N ALA A 209 21.40 9.98 -10.15
CA ALA A 209 22.55 9.65 -9.29
C ALA A 209 23.01 10.83 -8.40
N SER A 210 22.53 12.04 -8.62
CA SER A 210 22.97 13.28 -7.95
C SER A 210 21.79 14.11 -7.42
N LEU A 211 21.14 13.58 -6.38
CA LEU A 211 19.96 14.20 -5.74
C LEU A 211 20.28 15.40 -4.84
N ASP A 212 21.55 15.78 -4.70
CA ASP A 212 22.00 16.98 -3.96
C ASP A 212 22.12 18.23 -4.85
N SER A 213 21.89 18.08 -6.16
CA SER A 213 21.94 19.16 -7.14
C SER A 213 20.83 20.20 -6.91
N GLU A 214 21.04 21.43 -7.39
CA GLU A 214 20.03 22.49 -7.28
C GLU A 214 18.81 22.18 -8.14
N GLU A 215 19.00 21.50 -9.27
CA GLU A 215 17.96 20.96 -10.13
C GLU A 215 17.05 19.99 -9.36
N ALA A 216 17.64 19.03 -8.64
CA ALA A 216 16.89 18.09 -7.81
C ALA A 216 16.15 18.78 -6.67
N LYS A 217 16.79 19.76 -6.00
CA LYS A 217 16.13 20.57 -4.96
C LYS A 217 14.93 21.32 -5.53
N ASN A 218 15.07 21.94 -6.69
CA ASN A 218 13.98 22.69 -7.33
C ASN A 218 12.82 21.80 -7.77
N TRP A 219 13.13 20.65 -8.37
CA TRP A 219 12.13 19.65 -8.70
C TRP A 219 11.37 19.14 -7.45
N ILE A 220 12.06 18.85 -6.35
CA ILE A 220 11.43 18.45 -5.08
C ILE A 220 10.51 19.57 -4.55
N LYS A 221 10.94 20.85 -4.59
CA LYS A 221 10.10 21.99 -4.21
C LYS A 221 8.81 22.02 -5.04
N CYS A 222 8.91 21.87 -6.36
CA CYS A 222 7.76 21.83 -7.26
C CYS A 222 6.78 20.69 -6.89
N LYS A 223 7.30 19.49 -6.65
CA LYS A 223 6.49 18.33 -6.25
C LYS A 223 5.77 18.57 -4.93
N ILE A 224 6.47 19.04 -3.90
CA ILE A 224 5.87 19.34 -2.59
C ILE A 224 4.75 20.38 -2.74
N ASN A 225 5.00 21.47 -3.47
CA ASN A 225 4.02 22.53 -3.66
C ASN A 225 2.74 22.00 -4.36
N SER A 226 2.90 21.08 -5.33
CA SER A 226 1.76 20.49 -6.04
C SER A 226 0.80 19.68 -5.15
N ILE A 227 1.32 19.04 -4.10
CA ILE A 227 0.54 18.17 -3.20
C ILE A 227 0.12 18.86 -1.90
N GLU A 228 0.74 19.98 -1.53
CA GLU A 228 0.56 20.65 -0.25
C GLU A 228 -0.92 21.02 -0.03
N LYS A 229 -1.58 21.60 -1.04
CA LYS A 229 -3.01 21.94 -0.97
C LYS A 229 -3.90 20.71 -0.66
N ASN A 230 -3.57 19.55 -1.22
CA ASN A 230 -4.35 18.32 -0.99
C ASN A 230 -4.06 17.70 0.37
N PHE A 231 -2.80 17.74 0.83
CA PHE A 231 -2.38 17.12 2.09
C PHE A 231 -2.97 17.80 3.33
N TYR A 232 -3.16 19.13 3.27
CA TYR A 232 -3.72 19.90 4.39
C TYR A 232 -5.25 20.07 4.34
N LYS A 233 -5.94 19.39 3.41
CA LYS A 233 -7.41 19.43 3.37
C LYS A 233 -8.00 18.93 4.69
N PRO A 234 -9.07 19.57 5.20
CA PRO A 234 -9.79 19.08 6.35
C PRO A 234 -10.31 17.65 6.13
N LEU A 235 -10.28 16.84 7.18
CA LEU A 235 -10.91 15.52 7.14
C LEU A 235 -12.42 15.64 6.96
N PRO A 236 -13.05 14.70 6.23
CA PRO A 236 -14.47 14.79 5.95
C PRO A 236 -15.29 14.74 7.24
N LYS A 237 -16.33 15.58 7.32
CA LYS A 237 -17.25 15.61 8.46
C LYS A 237 -17.99 14.27 8.58
N GLY A 238 -18.27 13.86 9.82
CA GLY A 238 -19.00 12.62 10.12
C GLY A 238 -18.17 11.34 9.93
N LEU A 239 -16.84 11.45 9.88
CA LEU A 239 -15.98 10.28 9.90
C LEU A 239 -15.99 9.62 11.29
N PRO A 240 -16.16 8.29 11.39
CA PRO A 240 -16.08 7.61 12.68
C PRO A 240 -14.72 7.79 13.36
N ILE A 241 -14.73 7.74 14.70
CA ILE A 241 -13.56 8.10 15.51
C ILE A 241 -12.30 7.29 15.17
N LEU A 242 -12.44 6.00 14.89
CA LEU A 242 -11.30 5.13 14.64
C LEU A 242 -10.59 5.45 13.30
N PRO A 243 -11.28 5.43 12.14
CA PRO A 243 -10.71 5.92 10.88
C PRO A 243 -10.16 7.35 10.98
N TYR A 244 -10.83 8.23 11.72
CA TYR A 244 -10.35 9.60 11.95
C TYR A 244 -8.98 9.60 12.65
N ILE A 245 -8.83 8.86 13.74
CA ILE A 245 -7.55 8.73 14.46
C ILE A 245 -6.47 8.14 13.54
N MET A 246 -6.79 7.09 12.77
CA MET A 246 -5.82 6.47 11.87
C MET A 246 -5.30 7.43 10.81
N ILE A 247 -6.18 8.19 10.17
CA ILE A 247 -5.78 9.16 9.15
C ILE A 247 -4.99 10.31 9.79
N ARG A 248 -5.37 10.76 10.99
CA ARG A 248 -4.59 11.76 11.73
C ARG A 248 -3.17 11.28 12.05
N LEU A 249 -3.00 10.05 12.49
CA LEU A 249 -1.68 9.46 12.73
C LEU A 249 -0.87 9.33 11.43
N MET A 250 -1.52 8.93 10.33
CA MET A 250 -0.90 8.89 9.01
C MET A 250 -0.40 10.28 8.57
N ILE A 251 -1.25 11.30 8.66
CA ILE A 251 -0.93 12.69 8.34
C ILE A 251 0.23 13.19 9.24
N LEU A 252 0.16 12.94 10.55
CA LEU A 252 1.20 13.38 11.49
C LEU A 252 2.57 12.80 11.13
N LYS A 253 2.64 11.50 10.80
CA LYS A 253 3.88 10.86 10.34
C LYS A 253 4.43 11.54 9.08
N ARG A 254 3.59 11.86 8.09
CA ARG A 254 4.03 12.47 6.84
C ARG A 254 4.37 13.95 6.99
N LYS A 255 3.76 14.67 7.95
CA LYS A 255 4.21 16.03 8.33
C LYS A 255 5.65 16.03 8.85
N PHE A 256 6.03 15.01 9.63
CA PHE A 256 7.40 14.87 10.10
C PHE A 256 8.38 14.62 8.93
N LYS A 257 8.05 13.68 8.03
CA LYS A 257 8.83 13.45 6.80
C LYS A 257 8.95 14.73 5.96
N LEU A 258 7.84 15.45 5.76
CA LEU A 258 7.82 16.69 4.98
C LEU A 258 8.71 17.77 5.59
N LYS A 259 8.74 17.89 6.94
CA LYS A 259 9.64 18.80 7.64
C LYS A 259 11.11 18.44 7.38
N GLN A 260 11.44 17.13 7.38
CA GLN A 260 12.79 16.67 7.08
C GLN A 260 13.17 16.98 5.63
N ILE A 261 12.31 16.70 4.65
CA ILE A 261 12.54 17.03 3.23
C ILE A 261 12.78 18.54 3.07
N LYS A 262 11.88 19.38 3.60
CA LYS A 262 12.01 20.84 3.54
C LYS A 262 13.33 21.32 4.18
N GLY A 263 13.76 20.71 5.27
CA GLY A 263 15.04 21.04 5.91
C GLY A 263 16.27 20.77 5.03
N HIS A 264 16.26 19.71 4.22
CA HIS A 264 17.38 19.37 3.32
C HIS A 264 17.35 20.17 2.01
N VAL A 265 16.16 20.60 1.58
CA VAL A 265 15.95 21.27 0.29
C VAL A 265 16.04 22.79 0.41
N LEU A 266 15.80 23.34 1.59
CA LEU A 266 15.87 24.78 1.88
C LEU A 266 17.20 25.22 2.53
N THR A 267 18.13 24.29 2.73
CA THR A 267 19.52 24.55 3.15
C THR A 267 20.47 24.35 1.97
#